data_AF-A0A448S1F8-F1
#
_entry.id   AF-A0A448S1F8-F1
#
_cell.length_a   1.000
_cell.length_b   1.000
_cell.length_c   1.000
_cell.angle_alpha   90.00
_cell.angle_beta   90.00
_cell.angle_gamma   90.00
#
_symmetry.space_group_name_H-M   'P 1'
#
loop_
_entity.id
_entity.type
_entity.pdbx_description
1 polymer ?
#
loop_
_entity_poly.entity_id
_entity_poly.type
_entity_poly.pdbx_seq_one_letter_code
_entity_poly.pdbx_strand_id
1 'polypeptide(L)' 'MHVDWFKIITDVERSGMTQRVIANHLDVAPSTVFYWKQGNQPRYTEGEALIRLWELVTEREGHQVPYSQEPYSRYRKR' A
#
# COMPACT_ATOMS: atom_id res chain seq x y z
N MET A 1 6.03 -14.63 4.81
CA MET A 1 4.92 -13.67 4.99
C MET A 1 5.41 -12.35 4.45
N HIS A 2 4.70 -11.77 3.48
CA HIS A 2 5.01 -10.45 2.94
C HIS A 2 3.86 -9.51 3.22
N VAL A 3 4.14 -8.21 3.37
CA VAL A 3 3.09 -7.20 3.50
C VAL A 3 2.26 -7.17 2.21
N ASP A 4 0.94 -7.21 2.36
CA ASP A 4 -0.02 -7.13 1.24
C ASP A 4 -0.31 -5.65 0.94
N TRP A 5 0.54 -5.07 0.10
CA TRP A 5 0.45 -3.67 -0.33
C TRP A 5 -0.82 -3.38 -1.12
N PHE A 6 -1.33 -4.35 -1.89
CA PHE A 6 -2.61 -4.19 -2.58
C PHE A 6 -3.74 -3.93 -1.58
N LYS A 7 -3.81 -4.72 -0.51
CA LYS A 7 -4.84 -4.59 0.52
C LYS A 7 -4.68 -3.32 1.34
N ILE A 8 -3.44 -2.94 1.70
CA ILE A 8 -3.16 -1.65 2.36
C ILE A 8 -3.68 -0.49 1.50
N ILE A 9 -3.29 -0.41 0.24
CA ILE A 9 -3.70 0.68 -0.65
C ILE A 9 -5.22 0.68 -0.85
N THR A 10 -5.82 -0.50 -0.99
CA THR A 10 -7.28 -0.63 -1.15
C THR A 10 -8.04 -0.17 0.10
N ASP A 11 -7.54 -0.46 1.29
CA ASP A 11 -8.16 -0.01 2.54
C ASP A 11 -8.03 1.51 2.72
N VAL A 12 -6.88 2.11 2.35
CA VAL A 12 -6.73 3.58 2.33
C VAL A 12 -7.67 4.21 1.30
N GLU A 13 -7.83 3.61 0.11
CA GLU A 13 -8.79 4.11 -0.88
C GLU A 13 -10.24 4.06 -0.39
N ARG A 14 -10.60 3.06 0.43
CA ARG A 14 -11.95 2.93 1.02
C ARG A 14 -12.30 4.05 1.99
N SER A 15 -11.31 4.80 2.49
CA SER A 15 -11.58 6.00 3.29
C SER A 15 -11.95 7.23 2.43
N GLY A 16 -11.96 7.08 1.11
CA GLY A 16 -12.21 8.17 0.16
C GLY A 16 -10.95 8.81 -0.40
N MET A 17 -9.75 8.38 0.01
CA MET A 17 -8.51 8.88 -0.58
C MET A 17 -8.29 8.31 -1.99
N THR A 18 -7.90 9.17 -2.94
CA THR A 18 -7.48 8.71 -4.27
C THR A 18 -5.99 8.35 -4.27
N GLN A 19 -5.53 7.53 -5.23
CA GLN A 19 -4.10 7.23 -5.38
C GLN A 19 -3.23 8.48 -5.53
N ARG A 20 -3.76 9.54 -6.15
CA ARG A 20 -3.08 10.84 -6.24
C ARG A 20 -2.91 11.49 -4.87
N VAL A 21 -3.93 11.44 -4.02
CA VAL A 21 -3.87 11.98 -2.65
C VAL A 21 -2.88 11.17 -1.81
N ILE A 22 -2.93 9.83 -1.91
CA ILE A 22 -1.96 8.94 -1.25
C ILE A 22 -0.53 9.28 -1.69
N ALA A 23 -0.30 9.43 -3.00
CA ALA A 23 1.00 9.76 -3.54
C ALA A 23 1.53 11.11 -3.03
N ASN A 24 0.67 12.13 -2.94
CA ASN A 24 1.02 13.43 -2.38
C ASN A 24 1.41 13.34 -0.90
N HIS A 25 0.72 12.51 -0.10
CA HIS A 25 1.07 12.29 1.31
C HIS A 25 2.42 11.60 1.50
N LEU A 26 2.84 10.78 0.53
CA LEU A 26 4.05 9.98 0.58
C LEU A 26 5.22 10.61 -0.20
N ASP A 27 5.02 11.80 -0.78
CA ASP A 27 5.98 12.48 -1.67
C ASP A 27 6.51 11.59 -2.81
N VAL A 28 5.60 10.87 -3.47
CA VAL A 28 5.92 10.02 -4.62
C VAL A 28 5.03 10.35 -5.82
N ALA A 29 5.43 9.88 -7.01
CA ALA A 29 4.58 9.98 -8.19
C ALA A 29 3.31 9.10 -8.05
N PRO A 30 2.13 9.53 -8.55
CA PRO A 30 0.93 8.70 -8.55
C PRO A 30 1.09 7.35 -9.27
N SER A 31 1.93 7.30 -10.30
CA SER A 31 2.28 6.06 -11.00
C SER A 31 2.98 5.06 -10.08
N THR A 32 3.78 5.53 -9.12
CA THR A 32 4.44 4.68 -8.12
C THR A 32 3.42 3.95 -7.25
N VAL A 33 2.40 4.65 -6.73
CA VAL A 33 1.31 4.04 -5.96
C VAL A 33 0.51 3.05 -6.81
N PHE A 34 0.21 3.42 -8.06
CA PHE A 34 -0.42 2.51 -9.03
C PHE A 34 0.39 1.21 -9.18
N TYR A 35 1.70 1.30 -9.39
CA TYR A 35 2.57 0.14 -9.55
C TYR A 35 2.68 -0.71 -8.28
N TRP A 36 2.65 -0.11 -7.10
CA TRP A 36 2.58 -0.86 -5.84
C TRP A 36 1.30 -1.68 -5.73
N LYS A 37 0.17 -1.08 -6.10
CA LYS A 37 -1.12 -1.80 -6.16
C LYS A 37 -1.13 -2.93 -7.19
N GLN A 38 -0.36 -2.80 -8.27
CA GLN A 38 -0.15 -3.88 -9.26
C GLN A 38 0.86 -4.94 -8.82
N GLY A 39 1.51 -4.73 -7.67
CA GLY A 39 2.35 -5.72 -7.02
C GLY A 39 3.84 -5.45 -7.00
N ASN A 40 4.24 -4.22 -7.30
CA ASN A 40 5.57 -3.78 -6.93
C ASN A 40 5.62 -3.50 -5.43
N GLN A 41 6.82 -3.60 -4.87
CA GLN A 41 7.04 -3.29 -3.46
C GLN A 41 7.54 -1.84 -3.32
N PRO A 42 7.00 -1.04 -2.37
CA PRO A 42 7.66 0.19 -1.96
C PRO A 42 9.04 -0.11 -1.37
N ARG A 43 9.96 0.86 -1.40
CA ARG A 43 11.19 0.75 -0.62
C ARG A 43 10.85 0.94 0.86
N TYR A 44 11.83 0.71 1.73
CA TYR A 44 11.62 0.69 3.17
C TYR A 44 10.92 1.96 3.69
N THR A 45 11.43 3.14 3.30
CA THR A 45 10.92 4.45 3.74
C THR A 45 9.49 4.71 3.29
N GLU A 46 9.18 4.46 2.03
CA GLU A 46 7.85 4.68 1.45
C GLU A 46 6.85 3.64 1.97
N GLY A 47 7.31 2.42 2.20
CA GLY A 47 6.51 1.34 2.76
C GLY A 47 6.11 1.62 4.20
N GLU A 48 7.05 2.10 5.02
CA GLU A 48 6.76 2.54 6.39
C GLU A 48 5.76 3.70 6.39
N ALA A 49 5.99 4.74 5.58
CA ALA A 49 5.08 5.89 5.47
C ALA A 49 3.67 5.47 5.02
N LEU A 50 3.56 4.53 4.08
CA LEU A 50 2.27 4.00 3.64
C LEU A 50 1.56 3.20 4.74
N ILE A 51 2.29 2.42 5.54
CA ILE A 51 1.71 1.71 6.70
C ILE A 51 1.20 2.73 7.72
N ARG A 52 1.97 3.77 8.04
CA ARG A 52 1.54 4.85 8.95
C ARG A 52 0.29 5.56 8.47
N LEU A 53 0.20 5.84 7.17
CA LEU A 53 -1.00 6.41 6.57
C LEU A 53 -2.20 5.47 6.72
N TRP A 54 -2.01 4.17 6.51
CA TRP A 54 -3.05 3.16 6.69
C TRP A 54 -3.51 3.04 8.14
N GLU A 55 -2.59 3.05 9.11
CA GLU A 55 -2.93 3.07 10.54
C GLU A 55 -3.81 4.27 10.89
N LEU A 56 -3.39 5.46 10.45
CA LEU A 56 -4.11 6.72 10.68
C LEU A 56 -5.52 6.70 10.07
N VAL A 57 -5.65 6.18 8.86
CA VAL A 57 -6.90 6.25 8.08
C VAL A 57 -7.90 5.17 8.48
N THR A 58 -7.42 3.99 8.89
CA THR A 58 -8.28 2.86 9.23
C THR A 58 -8.55 2.72 10.73
N GLU A 59 -7.90 3.55 11.56
CA GLU A 59 -7.91 3.45 13.03
C GLU A 59 -7.46 2.07 13.53
N ARG A 60 -6.57 1.41 12.75
CA ARG A 60 -6.00 0.10 13.06
C ARG A 60 -4.54 0.25 13.45
N GLU A 61 -4.06 -0.72 14.21
CA GLU A 61 -2.67 -0.75 14.65
C GLU A 61 -1.77 -1.58 13.70
N GLY A 62 -0.47 -1.27 13.64
CA GLY A 62 0.49 -1.89 12.73
C GLY A 62 0.64 -3.41 12.84
N HIS A 63 0.23 -4.02 13.95
CA HIS A 63 0.21 -5.47 14.10
C HIS A 63 -0.94 -6.14 13.31
N GLN A 64 -1.94 -5.36 12.87
CA GLN A 64 -3.05 -5.78 12.03
C GLN A 64 -2.75 -5.58 10.53
N VAL A 65 -1.51 -5.20 10.18
CA VAL A 65 -1.09 -5.03 8.79
C VAL A 65 -1.41 -6.30 7.99
N PRO A 66 -2.06 -6.16 6.83
CA PRO A 66 -2.35 -7.30 5.97
C PRO A 66 -1.07 -8.01 5.51
N TYR A 67 -1.00 -9.33 5.69
CA TYR A 67 0.09 -10.18 5.20
C TYR A 67 -0.41 -11.21 4.18
N SER A 68 0.34 -11.41 3.10
CA SER A 68 0.13 -12.48 2.12
C SER A 68 1.03 -13.69 2.40
N GLN A 69 0.51 -14.89 2.10
CA GLN A 69 1.26 -16.16 2.10
C GLN A 69 1.99 -16.41 0.77
N GLU A 70 1.55 -15.76 -0.32
CA GLU A 70 2.17 -15.92 -1.64
C GLU A 70 3.37 -14.98 -1.82
N PRO A 71 4.50 -15.48 -2.37
CA PRO A 71 5.60 -14.63 -2.78
C PRO A 71 5.14 -13.73 -3.93
N TYR A 72 5.42 -12.43 -3.82
CA TYR A 72 5.01 -11.43 -4.81
C TYR A 72 5.57 -11.78 -6.20
N SER A 73 4.71 -12.31 -7.08
CA SER A 73 5.02 -12.45 -8.50
C SER A 73 4.80 -11.09 -9.16
N ARG A 74 5.81 -10.57 -9.87
CA ARG A 74 5.68 -9.37 -10.73
C ARG A 74 4.65 -9.54 -11.86
N TYR A 75 4.08 -10.73 -12.00
CA TYR A 75 3.12 -11.10 -13.02
C TYR A 75 1.85 -11.64 -12.35
N ARG A 76 0.83 -10.79 -12.21
CA ARG A 76 -0.54 -11.28 -12.06
C ARG A 76 -0.96 -11.80 -13.44
N LYS A 77 -1.13 -13.11 -13.60
CA LYS A 77 -1.75 -13.65 -14.82
C LYS A 77 -3.15 -13.03 -14.92
N ARG A 78 -3.40 -12.39 -16.06
CA ARG A 78 -4.72 -11.87 -16.44
C ARG A 78 -5.76 -12.98 -16.44
#